data_AF-A0A7S4IFL8-F1
#
_entry.id   AF-A0A7S4IFL8-F1
#
_cell.length_a   1.000
_cell.length_b   1.000
_cell.length_c   1.000
_cell.angle_alpha   90.00
_cell.angle_beta   90.00
_cell.angle_gamma   90.00
#
_symmetry.space_group_name_H-M   'P 1'
#
loop_
_entity.id
_entity.type
_entity.pdbx_description
1 polymer ?
#
loop_
_entity_poly.entity_id
_entity_poly.type
_entity_poly.pdbx_seq_one_letter_code
_entity_poly.pdbx_strand_id
1 'polypeptide(L)'
;QKILPEDTFIVVLNHKLHSNEMRNACREYFCLDLYLSCQNLYNEWKSGINQNASMAIGDIATAVTKDAHEKKQMGLAQRFVTTAEMLLKFPPSHISEEFFVAKYQPMLHNVHHPGWLIDEYETENPSREFYLRRVRSHCLPKVVLELEEILSFCGEHIQVLKIAEWVTDQRWQICASFTKEEIQELLRRIRSASIHILSTSKDPLGIKLE
;
A
#
# COMPACT_ATOMS: atom_id res chain seq x y z
N GLN A 1 19.96 -11.64 12.48
CA GLN A 1 18.95 -10.57 12.67
C GLN A 1 18.48 -10.64 14.12
N LYS A 2 18.58 -9.55 14.89
CA LYS A 2 17.90 -9.48 16.19
C LYS A 2 16.41 -9.25 15.90
N ILE A 3 15.58 -10.23 16.25
CA ILE A 3 14.12 -10.09 16.17
C ILE A 3 13.71 -9.33 17.42
N LEU A 4 12.94 -8.25 17.26
CA LEU A 4 12.36 -7.54 18.40
C LEU A 4 11.37 -8.49 19.10
N PRO A 5 11.43 -8.63 20.43
CA PRO A 5 10.43 -9.38 21.19
C PRO A 5 9.01 -8.90 20.89
N GLU A 6 8.03 -9.81 20.82
CA GLU A 6 6.63 -9.48 20.50
C GLU A 6 6.00 -8.48 21.49
N ASP A 7 6.48 -8.45 22.73
CA ASP A 7 6.02 -7.58 23.81
C ASP A 7 6.71 -6.21 23.85
N THR A 8 7.69 -5.94 22.98
CA THR A 8 8.46 -4.68 22.95
C THR A 8 7.55 -3.46 22.99
N PHE A 9 6.45 -3.48 22.22
CA PHE A 9 5.53 -2.35 22.13
C PHE A 9 4.64 -2.20 23.35
N ILE A 10 4.25 -3.31 23.99
CA ILE A 10 3.51 -3.30 25.26
C ILE A 10 4.38 -2.67 26.35
N VAL A 11 5.67 -3.03 26.39
CA VAL A 11 6.66 -2.47 27.31
C VAL A 11 6.83 -0.96 27.06
N VAL A 12 7.02 -0.53 25.81
CA VAL A 12 7.15 0.90 25.46
C VAL A 12 5.91 1.71 25.85
N LEU A 13 4.71 1.18 25.58
CA LEU A 13 3.44 1.82 25.94
C LEU A 13 3.26 1.93 27.46
N ASN A 14 3.56 0.85 28.20
CA ASN A 14 3.38 0.80 29.65
C ASN A 14 4.35 1.69 30.41
N HIS A 15 5.57 1.89 29.90
CA HIS A 15 6.57 2.70 30.57
C HIS A 15 6.43 4.22 30.35
N LYS A 16 5.44 4.69 29.58
CA LYS A 16 5.27 6.14 29.26
C LYS A 16 6.59 6.80 28.82
N LEU A 17 7.43 6.04 28.12
CA LEU A 17 8.70 6.55 27.61
C LEU A 17 8.37 7.40 26.39
N HIS A 18 8.36 8.72 26.58
CA HIS A 18 7.83 9.70 25.63
C HIS A 18 8.91 10.49 24.88
N SER A 19 10.16 10.01 24.81
CA SER A 19 11.16 10.73 24.03
C SER A 19 10.73 10.83 22.57
N ASN A 20 11.08 11.94 21.93
CA ASN A 20 10.75 12.20 20.53
C ASN A 20 11.34 11.12 19.61
N GLU A 21 12.53 10.62 19.93
CA GLU A 21 13.22 9.55 19.22
C GLU A 21 12.46 8.23 19.35
N MET A 22 11.93 7.91 20.54
CA MET A 22 11.11 6.72 20.75
C MET A 22 9.82 6.79 19.92
N ARG A 23 9.16 7.95 19.88
CA ARG A 23 7.94 8.17 19.08
C ARG A 23 8.23 8.01 17.58
N ASN A 24 9.31 8.60 17.08
CA ASN A 24 9.75 8.45 15.70
C ASN A 24 10.09 6.98 15.37
N ALA A 25 10.79 6.26 16.25
CA ALA A 25 11.13 4.85 16.06
C ALA A 25 9.88 3.95 16.05
N CYS A 26 8.91 4.25 16.92
CA CYS A 26 7.61 3.59 16.97
C CYS A 26 6.81 3.76 15.67
N ARG A 27 6.74 5.01 15.17
CA ARG A 27 6.14 5.33 13.88
C ARG A 27 6.86 4.65 12.73
N GLU A 28 8.19 4.70 12.71
CA GLU A 28 9.02 4.05 11.71
C GLU A 28 8.75 2.55 11.63
N TYR A 29 8.74 1.86 12.78
CA TYR A 29 8.42 0.43 12.83
C TYR A 29 7.05 0.13 12.23
N PHE A 30 6.02 0.91 12.60
CA PHE A 30 4.68 0.75 12.04
C PHE A 30 4.69 0.90 10.51
N CYS A 31 5.33 1.96 10.00
CA CYS A 31 5.44 2.21 8.57
C CYS A 31 6.10 1.03 7.85
N LEU A 32 7.17 0.48 8.42
CA LEU A 32 7.90 -0.66 7.84
C LEU A 32 7.08 -1.96 7.89
N ASP A 33 6.38 -2.25 8.99
CA ASP A 33 5.51 -3.43 9.13
C ASP A 33 4.34 -3.38 8.14
N LEU A 34 3.76 -2.19 7.94
CA LEU A 34 2.70 -1.98 6.96
C LEU A 34 3.20 -2.21 5.53
N TYR A 35 4.41 -1.73 5.21
CA TYR A 35 5.03 -1.99 3.90
C TYR A 35 5.29 -3.49 3.70
N LEU A 36 5.86 -4.18 4.69
CA LEU A 36 6.11 -5.63 4.60
C LEU A 36 4.80 -6.40 4.43
N SER A 37 3.73 -5.98 5.11
CA SER A 37 2.39 -6.56 4.96
C SER A 37 1.88 -6.39 3.53
N CYS A 38 1.99 -5.20 2.92
CA CYS A 38 1.68 -4.98 1.51
C CYS A 38 2.49 -5.93 0.61
N GLN A 39 3.81 -6.00 0.80
CA GLN A 39 4.68 -6.82 -0.05
C GLN A 39 4.36 -8.32 0.06
N ASN A 40 4.04 -8.81 1.25
CA ASN A 40 3.64 -10.21 1.45
C ASN A 40 2.32 -10.53 0.72
N LEU A 41 1.32 -9.65 0.85
CA LEU A 41 0.03 -9.80 0.16
C LEU A 41 0.20 -9.78 -1.37
N TYR A 42 1.00 -8.84 -1.89
CA TYR A 42 1.29 -8.75 -3.32
C TYR A 42 2.00 -10.00 -3.84
N ASN A 43 3.05 -10.45 -3.14
CA ASN A 43 3.82 -11.62 -3.55
C ASN A 43 2.98 -12.90 -3.53
N GLU A 44 2.10 -13.07 -2.54
CA GLU A 44 1.19 -14.22 -2.49
C GLU A 44 0.17 -14.17 -3.64
N TRP A 45 -0.44 -13.00 -3.87
CA TRP A 45 -1.36 -12.78 -4.99
C TRP A 45 -0.69 -13.06 -6.34
N LYS A 46 0.49 -12.46 -6.58
CA LYS A 46 1.25 -12.60 -7.82
C LYS A 46 1.65 -14.05 -8.07
N SER A 47 2.06 -14.77 -7.03
CA SER A 47 2.39 -16.20 -7.11
C SER A 47 1.18 -17.04 -7.50
N GLY A 48 0.00 -16.74 -6.95
CA GLY A 48 -1.23 -17.45 -7.29
C GLY A 48 -1.69 -17.25 -8.73
N ILE A 49 -1.50 -16.05 -9.29
CA ILE A 49 -1.75 -15.80 -10.72
C ILE A 49 -0.83 -16.64 -11.61
N ASN A 50 0.46 -16.70 -11.28
CA ASN A 50 1.43 -17.47 -12.06
C ASN A 50 1.13 -18.98 -12.02
N GLN A 51 0.72 -19.50 -10.85
CA GLN A 51 0.34 -20.91 -10.70
C GLN A 51 -0.90 -21.25 -11.54
N ASN A 52 -1.91 -20.37 -11.58
CA ASN A 52 -3.08 -20.54 -12.44
C ASN A 52 -2.73 -20.59 -13.93
N ALA A 53 -1.82 -19.73 -14.39
CA ALA A 53 -1.38 -19.74 -15.79
C ALA A 53 -0.72 -21.06 -16.17
N SER A 54 0.04 -21.68 -15.26
CA SER A 54 0.65 -23.01 -15.49
C SER A 54 -0.37 -24.15 -15.48
N MET A 55 -1.39 -24.10 -14.61
CA MET A 55 -2.44 -25.14 -14.55
C MET A 55 -3.40 -25.08 -15.75
N ALA A 56 -3.62 -23.90 -16.35
CA ALA A 56 -4.45 -23.77 -17.55
C ALA A 56 -3.89 -24.51 -18.78
N ILE A 57 -2.62 -24.91 -18.75
CA ILE A 57 -1.92 -25.63 -19.83
C ILE A 57 -2.12 -27.16 -19.71
N GLY A 58 -2.69 -27.66 -18.60
CA GLY A 58 -2.97 -29.10 -18.39
C GLY A 58 -4.31 -29.36 -17.69
N ASP A 59 -5.31 -29.73 -18.49
CA ASP A 59 -6.54 -30.50 -18.19
C ASP A 59 -7.41 -30.31 -16.91
N ILE A 60 -8.72 -30.24 -17.17
CA ILE A 60 -9.88 -30.71 -16.36
C ILE A 60 -9.82 -30.39 -14.85
N ALA A 61 -9.66 -29.12 -14.48
CA ALA A 61 -9.97 -28.67 -13.12
C ALA A 61 -11.49 -28.59 -12.93
N THR A 62 -12.01 -29.29 -11.93
CA THR A 62 -13.41 -29.21 -11.49
C THR A 62 -13.79 -27.76 -11.12
N ALA A 63 -14.94 -27.28 -11.57
CA ALA A 63 -15.36 -25.87 -11.42
C ALA A 63 -15.29 -25.33 -9.97
N VAL A 64 -15.42 -26.20 -8.96
CA VAL A 64 -15.36 -25.86 -7.54
C VAL A 64 -13.96 -25.41 -7.09
N THR A 65 -12.88 -26.01 -7.60
CA THR A 65 -11.52 -25.61 -7.23
C THR A 65 -11.11 -24.30 -7.87
N LYS A 66 -11.64 -24.02 -9.08
CA LYS A 66 -11.47 -22.75 -9.78
C LYS A 66 -12.14 -21.59 -9.04
N ASP A 67 -13.40 -21.74 -8.65
CA ASP A 67 -14.15 -20.71 -7.90
C ASP A 67 -13.49 -20.42 -6.54
N ALA A 68 -13.04 -21.45 -5.81
CA ALA A 68 -12.31 -21.26 -4.55
C ALA A 68 -10.99 -20.49 -4.75
N HIS A 69 -10.24 -20.79 -5.82
CA HIS A 69 -9.01 -20.08 -6.12
C HIS A 69 -9.28 -18.61 -6.51
N GLU A 70 -10.26 -18.35 -7.37
CA GLU A 70 -10.65 -16.99 -7.75
C GLU A 70 -11.07 -16.15 -6.54
N LYS A 71 -11.89 -16.72 -5.65
CA LYS A 71 -12.25 -16.08 -4.37
C LYS A 71 -11.04 -15.79 -3.49
N LYS A 72 -10.09 -16.73 -3.40
CA LYS A 72 -8.84 -16.49 -2.66
C LYS A 72 -8.05 -15.32 -3.25
N GLN A 73 -7.88 -15.27 -4.57
CA GLN A 73 -7.15 -14.19 -5.24
C GLN A 73 -7.82 -12.84 -5.05
N MET A 74 -9.15 -12.78 -5.18
CA MET A 74 -9.90 -11.55 -4.93
C MET A 74 -9.78 -11.09 -3.48
N GLY A 75 -9.80 -12.02 -2.52
CA GLY A 75 -9.56 -11.73 -1.11
C GLY A 75 -8.17 -11.15 -0.83
N LEU A 76 -7.13 -11.69 -1.47
CA LEU A 76 -5.76 -11.15 -1.38
C LEU A 76 -5.66 -9.75 -2.00
N ALA A 77 -6.26 -9.55 -3.18
CA ALA A 77 -6.30 -8.25 -3.85
C ALA A 77 -6.97 -7.19 -2.98
N GLN A 78 -8.15 -7.48 -2.40
CA GLN A 78 -8.86 -6.55 -1.54
C GLN A 78 -8.06 -6.18 -0.28
N ARG A 79 -7.39 -7.16 0.34
CA ARG A 79 -6.53 -6.92 1.51
C ARG A 79 -5.30 -6.08 1.13
N PHE A 80 -4.69 -6.35 -0.02
CA PHE A 80 -3.59 -5.53 -0.53
C PHE A 80 -4.04 -4.08 -0.75
N VAL A 81 -5.15 -3.85 -1.46
CA VAL A 81 -5.69 -2.51 -1.74
C VAL A 81 -5.90 -1.74 -0.44
N THR A 82 -6.55 -2.37 0.54
CA THR A 82 -6.82 -1.77 1.85
C THR A 82 -5.52 -1.42 2.59
N THR A 83 -4.55 -2.31 2.59
CA THR A 83 -3.25 -2.10 3.27
C THR A 83 -2.42 -1.02 2.56
N ALA A 84 -2.42 -1.01 1.22
CA ALA A 84 -1.76 0.00 0.40
C ALA A 84 -2.39 1.39 0.60
N GLU A 85 -3.70 1.48 0.70
CA GLU A 85 -4.39 2.73 1.05
C GLU A 85 -3.94 3.28 2.41
N MET A 86 -3.84 2.43 3.43
CA MET A 86 -3.33 2.86 4.75
C MET A 86 -1.90 3.37 4.68
N LEU A 87 -1.08 2.74 3.83
CA LEU A 87 0.32 3.12 3.64
C LEU A 87 0.42 4.46 2.92
N LEU A 88 -0.26 4.59 1.78
CA LEU A 88 -0.18 5.79 0.95
C LEU A 88 -0.82 7.00 1.64
N LYS A 89 -1.90 6.79 2.41
CA LYS A 89 -2.63 7.86 3.13
C LYS A 89 -2.34 7.81 4.63
N PHE A 90 -1.06 7.78 4.99
CA PHE A 90 -0.64 7.68 6.39
C PHE A 90 -0.66 9.06 7.11
N PRO A 91 -1.14 9.19 8.35
CA PRO A 91 -1.80 8.15 9.14
C PRO A 91 -3.20 7.84 8.59
N PRO A 92 -3.60 6.56 8.55
CA PRO A 92 -4.90 6.17 8.01
C PRO A 92 -6.03 6.75 8.86
N SER A 93 -7.08 7.25 8.19
CA SER A 93 -8.31 7.71 8.85
C SER A 93 -9.06 6.58 9.56
N HIS A 94 -8.93 5.36 9.04
CA HIS A 94 -9.47 4.15 9.61
C HIS A 94 -8.42 3.04 9.54
N ILE A 95 -8.18 2.39 10.67
CA ILE A 95 -7.37 1.18 10.74
C ILE A 95 -8.38 0.02 10.71
N SER A 96 -8.51 -0.68 9.58
CA SER A 96 -9.38 -1.86 9.48
C SER A 96 -8.60 -3.15 9.79
N GLU A 97 -9.27 -4.12 10.39
CA GLU A 97 -8.80 -5.42 10.93
C GLU A 97 -8.55 -5.43 12.45
N GLU A 98 -9.09 -6.47 13.11
CA GLU A 98 -8.96 -6.77 14.54
C GLU A 98 -7.49 -6.80 15.03
N PHE A 99 -6.53 -7.07 14.14
CA PHE A 99 -5.11 -7.18 14.48
C PHE A 99 -4.36 -5.84 14.44
N PHE A 100 -4.61 -5.02 13.43
CA PHE A 100 -3.92 -3.74 13.26
C PHE A 100 -4.35 -2.71 14.31
N VAL A 101 -5.63 -2.70 14.68
CA VAL A 101 -6.19 -1.79 15.68
C VAL A 101 -5.57 -2.05 17.05
N ALA A 102 -5.62 -3.28 17.57
CA ALA A 102 -5.09 -3.57 18.91
C ALA A 102 -3.58 -3.33 19.03
N LYS A 103 -2.81 -3.71 17.99
CA LYS A 103 -1.34 -3.61 18.00
C LYS A 103 -0.85 -2.16 17.88
N TYR A 104 -1.54 -1.31 17.10
CA TYR A 104 -0.99 -0.01 16.67
C TYR A 104 -1.85 1.21 16.98
N GLN A 105 -3.15 1.06 17.26
CA GLN A 105 -4.02 2.19 17.63
C GLN A 105 -3.49 2.98 18.84
N PRO A 106 -2.96 2.35 19.91
CA PRO A 106 -2.38 3.09 21.03
C PRO A 106 -1.13 3.90 20.63
N MET A 107 -0.54 3.65 19.47
CA MET A 107 0.65 4.36 18.99
C MET A 107 0.29 5.42 17.94
N LEU A 108 -0.74 5.16 17.13
CA LEU A 108 -1.19 6.05 16.07
C LEU A 108 -2.10 7.19 16.56
N HIS A 109 -2.71 7.07 17.75
CA HIS A 109 -3.62 8.12 18.25
C HIS A 109 -2.96 9.50 18.47
N ASN A 110 -1.62 9.54 18.61
CA ASN A 110 -0.84 10.76 18.79
C ASN A 110 -0.02 11.14 17.56
N VAL A 111 -0.30 10.51 16.41
CA VAL A 111 0.42 10.78 15.18
C VAL A 111 -0.33 11.85 14.39
N HIS A 112 0.24 13.05 14.29
CA HIS A 112 -0.40 14.19 13.66
C HIS A 112 0.19 14.54 12.29
N HIS A 113 1.48 14.24 12.06
CA HIS A 113 2.13 14.57 10.79
C HIS A 113 1.77 13.57 9.68
N PRO A 114 1.25 14.01 8.51
CA PRO A 114 0.94 13.12 7.40
C PRO A 114 2.20 12.62 6.66
N GLY A 115 2.04 11.55 5.89
CA GLY A 115 3.07 10.96 5.02
C GLY A 115 3.75 9.74 5.63
N TRP A 116 3.88 8.69 4.82
CA TRP A 116 4.52 7.44 5.25
C TRP A 116 6.02 7.63 5.51
N LEU A 117 6.51 7.12 6.63
CA LEU A 117 7.93 7.13 6.99
C LEU A 117 8.55 8.55 7.03
N ILE A 118 7.79 9.51 7.53
CA ILE A 118 8.24 10.89 7.84
C ILE A 118 8.27 11.04 9.36
N ASP A 119 9.37 11.52 9.93
CA ASP A 119 9.45 11.78 11.36
C ASP A 119 8.50 12.91 11.78
N GLU A 120 7.91 12.81 12.96
CA GLU A 120 7.07 13.87 13.53
C GLU A 120 7.90 14.90 14.31
N TYR A 121 9.00 14.44 14.90
CA TYR A 121 9.89 15.27 15.71
C TYR A 121 11.27 15.34 15.07
N GLU A 122 11.96 16.47 15.25
CA GLU A 122 13.36 16.60 14.83
C GLU A 122 14.25 15.59 15.56
N THR A 123 15.26 15.14 14.85
CA THR A 123 16.25 14.16 15.32
C THR A 123 17.64 14.78 15.30
N GLU A 124 18.44 14.46 16.30
CA GLU A 124 19.84 14.92 16.36
C GLU A 124 20.71 14.32 15.25
N ASN A 125 20.26 13.24 14.60
CA ASN A 125 21.02 12.59 13.53
C ASN A 125 20.72 13.23 12.15
N PRO A 126 21.63 14.04 11.59
CA PRO A 126 21.38 14.76 10.34
C PRO A 126 21.20 13.83 9.12
N SER A 127 21.69 12.59 9.20
CA SER A 127 21.59 11.61 8.12
C SER A 127 20.25 10.87 8.10
N ARG A 128 19.45 10.93 9.18
CA ARG A 128 18.22 10.13 9.33
C ARG A 128 17.21 10.43 8.23
N GLU A 129 16.89 11.70 8.01
CA GLU A 129 15.94 12.10 6.97
C GLU A 129 16.42 11.71 5.56
N PHE A 130 17.74 11.75 5.29
CA PHE A 130 18.27 11.26 4.01
C PHE A 130 17.98 9.76 3.80
N TYR A 131 18.17 8.93 4.83
CA TYR A 131 17.88 7.50 4.75
C TYR A 131 16.39 7.22 4.61
N LEU A 132 15.55 7.87 5.42
CA LEU A 132 14.09 7.70 5.34
C LEU A 132 13.58 8.12 3.96
N ARG A 133 14.05 9.24 3.42
CA ARG A 133 13.72 9.67 2.05
C ARG A 133 14.12 8.64 0.99
N ARG A 134 15.30 8.03 1.12
CA ARG A 134 15.76 6.99 0.18
C ARG A 134 14.90 5.73 0.24
N VAL A 135 14.39 5.38 1.43
CA VAL A 135 13.43 4.29 1.57
C VAL A 135 12.10 4.68 0.92
N ARG A 136 11.57 5.88 1.17
CA ARG A 136 10.35 6.41 0.52
C ARG A 136 10.44 6.38 -1.00
N SER A 137 11.57 6.82 -1.57
CA SER A 137 11.78 6.85 -3.01
C SER A 137 11.83 5.47 -3.67
N HIS A 138 12.04 4.41 -2.90
CA HIS A 138 11.99 3.03 -3.42
C HIS A 138 10.63 2.39 -3.18
N CYS A 139 10.10 2.51 -1.95
CA CYS A 139 8.91 1.80 -1.51
C CYS A 139 7.62 2.39 -2.07
N LEU A 140 7.47 3.72 -2.09
CA LEU A 140 6.21 4.36 -2.51
C LEU A 140 5.91 4.15 -4.00
N PRO A 141 6.86 4.39 -4.94
CA PRO A 141 6.59 4.12 -6.35
C PRO A 141 6.24 2.66 -6.61
N LYS A 142 6.95 1.74 -5.95
CA LYS A 142 6.69 0.30 -6.05
C LYS A 142 5.28 -0.07 -5.63
N VAL A 143 4.84 0.34 -4.44
CA VAL A 143 3.48 0.05 -3.94
C VAL A 143 2.40 0.65 -4.83
N VAL A 144 2.61 1.85 -5.36
CA VAL A 144 1.66 2.49 -6.28
C VAL A 144 1.53 1.71 -7.60
N LEU A 145 2.64 1.25 -8.17
CA LEU A 145 2.61 0.45 -9.41
C LEU A 145 2.01 -0.95 -9.18
N GLU A 146 2.25 -1.56 -8.03
CA GLU A 146 1.63 -2.84 -7.63
C GLU A 146 0.12 -2.69 -7.38
N LEU A 147 -0.30 -1.57 -6.78
CA LEU A 147 -1.72 -1.23 -6.61
C LEU A 147 -2.41 -1.04 -7.94
N GLU A 148 -1.80 -0.29 -8.84
CA GLU A 148 -2.32 -0.14 -10.20
C GLU A 148 -2.47 -1.51 -10.87
N GLU A 149 -1.45 -2.37 -10.77
CA GLU A 149 -1.47 -3.68 -11.42
C GLU A 149 -2.61 -4.57 -10.91
N ILE A 150 -2.81 -4.61 -9.58
CA ILE A 150 -3.92 -5.35 -8.97
C ILE A 150 -5.26 -4.78 -9.42
N LEU A 151 -5.47 -3.46 -9.36
CA LEU A 151 -6.73 -2.84 -9.74
C LEU A 151 -7.04 -3.06 -11.22
N SER A 152 -6.05 -2.90 -12.09
CA SER A 152 -6.17 -3.18 -13.53
C SER A 152 -6.52 -4.66 -13.78
N PHE A 153 -5.89 -5.59 -13.08
CA PHE A 153 -6.20 -7.03 -13.17
C PHE A 153 -7.63 -7.35 -12.72
N CYS A 154 -8.11 -6.69 -11.67
CA CYS A 154 -9.48 -6.84 -11.17
C CYS A 154 -10.53 -6.11 -12.04
N GLY A 155 -10.12 -5.36 -13.08
CA GLY A 155 -11.03 -4.57 -13.91
C GLY A 155 -11.50 -3.26 -13.25
N GLU A 156 -10.89 -2.87 -12.13
CA GLU A 156 -11.20 -1.67 -11.35
C GLU A 156 -10.57 -0.40 -11.95
N HIS A 157 -10.79 -0.18 -13.25
CA HIS A 157 -10.13 0.89 -14.00
C HIS A 157 -10.46 2.30 -13.49
N ILE A 158 -11.63 2.50 -12.87
CA ILE A 158 -11.99 3.78 -12.21
C ILE A 158 -11.06 4.05 -11.01
N GLN A 159 -10.76 3.02 -10.23
CA GLN A 159 -9.88 3.13 -9.08
C GLN A 159 -8.44 3.39 -9.52
N VAL A 160 -8.01 2.84 -10.67
CA VAL A 160 -6.72 3.17 -11.28
C VAL A 160 -6.60 4.67 -11.58
N LEU A 161 -7.66 5.32 -12.07
CA LEU A 161 -7.63 6.77 -12.30
C LEU A 161 -7.45 7.56 -11.00
N LYS A 162 -8.10 7.12 -9.91
CA LYS A 162 -8.00 7.78 -8.60
C LYS A 162 -6.59 7.69 -7.99
N ILE A 163 -5.74 6.77 -8.44
CA ILE A 163 -4.32 6.76 -8.02
C ILE A 163 -3.66 8.10 -8.35
N ALA A 164 -4.00 8.73 -9.47
CA ALA A 164 -3.46 10.05 -9.83
C ALA A 164 -3.76 11.10 -8.77
N GLU A 165 -5.00 11.12 -8.26
CA GLU A 165 -5.41 12.03 -7.19
C GLU A 165 -4.61 11.78 -5.92
N TRP A 166 -4.40 10.51 -5.55
CA TRP A 166 -3.65 10.17 -4.33
C TRP A 166 -2.18 10.55 -4.44
N VAL A 167 -1.55 10.27 -5.58
CA VAL A 167 -0.13 10.56 -5.82
C VAL A 167 0.12 12.07 -5.84
N THR A 168 -0.79 12.84 -6.43
CA THR A 168 -0.65 14.31 -6.58
C THR A 168 -1.12 15.10 -5.37
N ASP A 169 -1.85 14.48 -4.43
CA ASP A 169 -2.21 15.11 -3.16
C ASP A 169 -0.95 15.44 -2.34
N GLN A 170 -0.68 16.75 -2.25
CA GLN A 170 0.49 17.29 -1.56
C GLN A 170 0.53 16.89 -0.07
N ARG A 171 -0.61 16.56 0.54
CA ARG A 171 -0.70 16.13 1.93
C ARG A 171 0.18 14.92 2.22
N TRP A 172 0.22 13.96 1.30
CA TRP A 172 0.91 12.69 1.49
C TRP A 172 2.35 12.68 0.96
N GLN A 173 2.72 13.71 0.17
CA GLN A 173 4.04 13.87 -0.45
C GLN A 173 4.50 12.66 -1.29
N ILE A 174 3.56 11.88 -1.83
CA ILE A 174 3.87 10.65 -2.58
C ILE A 174 4.61 10.99 -3.89
N CYS A 175 4.12 11.96 -4.67
CA CYS A 175 4.74 12.33 -5.96
C CYS A 175 6.21 12.75 -5.81
N ALA A 176 6.61 13.34 -4.68
CA ALA A 176 8.00 13.75 -4.45
C ALA A 176 8.98 12.57 -4.30
N SER A 177 8.46 11.35 -4.12
CA SER A 177 9.25 10.13 -4.00
C SER A 177 9.49 9.44 -5.35
N PHE A 178 8.86 9.92 -6.43
CA PHE A 178 9.00 9.31 -7.75
C PHE A 178 10.14 9.94 -8.55
N THR A 179 10.78 9.12 -9.36
CA THR A 179 11.56 9.56 -10.52
C THR A 179 10.66 9.98 -11.67
N LYS A 180 11.21 10.72 -12.63
CA LYS A 180 10.47 11.14 -13.83
C LYS A 180 10.01 9.94 -14.65
N GLU A 181 10.83 8.91 -14.72
CA GLU A 181 10.59 7.66 -15.44
C GLU A 181 9.41 6.89 -14.83
N GLU A 182 9.36 6.80 -13.49
CA GLU A 182 8.26 6.15 -12.77
C GLU A 182 6.94 6.93 -12.92
N ILE A 183 6.96 8.27 -12.92
CA ILE A 183 5.77 9.07 -13.22
C ILE A 183 5.29 8.83 -14.65
N GLN A 184 6.20 8.79 -15.62
CA GLN A 184 5.83 8.49 -17.01
C GLN A 184 5.22 7.10 -17.14
N GLU A 185 5.76 6.11 -16.43
CA GLU A 185 5.20 4.77 -16.40
C GLU A 185 3.78 4.76 -15.82
N LEU A 186 3.59 5.37 -14.64
CA LEU A 186 2.27 5.47 -14.02
C LEU A 186 1.25 6.15 -14.95
N LEU A 187 1.63 7.24 -15.61
CA LEU A 187 0.76 7.92 -16.58
C LEU A 187 0.39 7.05 -17.78
N ARG A 188 1.30 6.21 -18.28
CA ARG A 188 0.99 5.26 -19.36
C ARG A 188 -0.05 4.24 -18.92
N ARG A 189 0.04 3.77 -17.68
CA ARG A 189 -0.91 2.80 -17.11
C ARG A 189 -2.28 3.40 -16.85
N ILE A 190 -2.34 4.61 -16.27
CA ILE A 190 -3.58 5.39 -16.13
C ILE A 190 -4.25 5.61 -17.49
N ARG A 191 -3.48 6.00 -18.51
CA ARG A 191 -4.00 6.15 -19.87
C ARG A 191 -4.61 4.84 -20.39
N SER A 192 -3.95 3.70 -20.14
CA SER A 192 -4.48 2.38 -20.52
C SER A 192 -5.84 2.13 -19.86
N ALA A 193 -5.98 2.43 -18.57
CA ALA A 193 -7.25 2.33 -17.84
C ALA A 193 -8.34 3.24 -18.43
N SER A 194 -8.02 4.49 -18.78
CA SER A 194 -8.97 5.40 -19.47
C SER A 194 -9.45 4.84 -20.82
N ILE A 195 -8.57 4.20 -21.60
CA ILE A 195 -8.95 3.56 -22.87
C ILE A 195 -9.91 2.40 -22.62
N HIS A 196 -9.68 1.59 -21.58
CA HIS A 196 -10.63 0.54 -21.19
C HIS A 196 -12.00 1.12 -20.80
N ILE A 197 -12.03 2.21 -20.05
CA ILE A 197 -13.29 2.86 -19.65
C ILE A 197 -14.05 3.38 -20.86
N LEU A 198 -13.37 3.97 -21.85
CA LEU A 198 -13.98 4.44 -23.10
C LEU A 198 -14.61 3.33 -23.95
N SER A 199 -14.20 2.08 -23.78
CA SER A 199 -14.89 0.94 -24.42
C SER A 199 -16.28 0.68 -23.83
N THR A 200 -16.61 1.32 -22.71
CA THR A 200 -17.94 1.34 -22.09
C THR A 200 -18.67 2.64 -22.42
N SER A 201 -19.97 2.75 -22.16
CA SER A 201 -20.77 3.98 -22.37
C SER A 201 -20.46 5.10 -21.36
N LYS A 202 -19.18 5.38 -21.12
CA LYS A 202 -18.64 6.35 -20.17
C LYS A 202 -17.54 7.17 -20.84
N ASP A 203 -17.27 8.35 -20.29
CA ASP A 203 -16.14 9.19 -20.67
C ASP A 203 -14.80 8.61 -20.15
N PRO A 204 -13.64 9.18 -20.51
CA PRO A 204 -12.33 8.68 -20.08
C PRO A 204 -12.07 8.71 -18.57
N LEU A 205 -12.91 9.41 -17.79
CA LEU A 205 -12.86 9.53 -16.34
C LEU A 205 -13.90 8.63 -15.65
N GLY A 206 -14.76 7.95 -16.42
CA GLY A 206 -15.79 7.05 -15.93
C GLY A 206 -17.15 7.68 -15.65
N ILE A 207 -17.35 8.92 -16.06
CA ILE A 207 -18.64 9.61 -15.98
C ILE A 207 -19.52 9.08 -17.13
N LYS A 208 -20.79 8.77 -16.86
CA LYS A 208 -21.70 8.32 -17.93
C LYS A 208 -21.90 9.45 -18.94
N LEU A 209 -21.82 9.10 -20.22
CA LEU A 209 -22.21 10.00 -21.30
C LEU A 209 -23.74 9.96 -21.39
N GLU A 210 -24.37 11.13 -21.29
CA GLU A 210 -25.82 11.30 -21.50
C GLU A 210 -26.23 11.07 -22.96
#